data_AF-A0A958LMQ4-F1
#
_entry.id   AF-A0A958LMQ4-F1
#
_cell.length_a   1.000
_cell.length_b   1.000
_cell.length_c   1.000
_cell.angle_alpha   90.00
_cell.angle_beta   90.00
_cell.angle_gamma   90.00
#
_symmetry.space_group_name_H-M   'P 1'
#
loop_
_entity.id
_entity.type
_entity.pdbx_description
1 polymer ?
#
loop_
_entity_poly.entity_id
_entity_poly.type
_entity_poly.pdbx_seq_one_letter_code
_entity_poly.pdbx_strand_id
1 'polypeptide(L)'
;MVSHYVQVFLDWMVSFATDLLIPAMIMAFFAGIGLRVLIYYTIKREEWFAKEFDRRVDNHLEVPHVKDHLSFFITTKKLLEKTYYEMFEVRALMKRRKPDAIMHWSDRVFLVKQGTAWMVKDLLKHLRHLRYTKESRPKLMQISKNSFQRNPCFSKVFGVLPASVFNDFLNILPGMFIVGGIFGTFLGIMKALPDLGTMDLNDVEGTKLIMDQFLLKVSFSMSTSLVGILLSVVGSFVNTFFSPEKTFVETVDRLESSLDKLWNISTNNDLPQDVPQFDEHRDPLDALAEQAVELEFTKAQRRSGLTGQHMSSNKASEEAEVKHTG
;
A
#
# COMPACT_ATOMS: atom_id res chain seq x y z
N MET A 1 8.98 1.40 -52.62
CA MET A 1 8.24 1.96 -51.47
C MET A 1 8.58 1.25 -50.16
N VAL A 2 8.44 -0.09 -50.06
CA VAL A 2 8.77 -0.83 -48.82
C VAL A 2 10.22 -0.62 -48.35
N SER A 3 11.20 -0.64 -49.26
CA SER A 3 12.62 -0.41 -48.93
C SER A 3 12.89 0.97 -48.30
N HIS A 4 12.21 2.01 -48.79
CA HIS A 4 12.36 3.37 -48.27
C HIS A 4 11.80 3.51 -46.85
N TYR A 5 10.64 2.91 -46.56
CA TYR A 5 10.08 2.93 -45.20
C TYR A 5 10.96 2.16 -44.21
N VAL A 6 11.56 1.06 -44.63
CA VAL A 6 12.50 0.29 -43.80
C VAL A 6 13.74 1.11 -43.49
N GLN A 7 14.32 1.81 -44.47
CA GLN A 7 15.50 2.66 -44.25
C GLN A 7 15.20 3.83 -43.30
N VAL A 8 14.10 4.55 -43.51
CA VAL A 8 13.69 5.66 -42.62
C VAL A 8 13.48 5.18 -41.19
N PHE A 9 12.86 4.00 -41.02
CA PHE A 9 12.67 3.40 -39.70
C PHE A 9 14.00 3.00 -39.04
N LEU A 10 14.92 2.40 -39.81
CA LEU A 10 16.25 2.03 -39.33
C LEU A 10 17.05 3.26 -38.90
N ASP A 11 17.05 4.32 -39.71
CA ASP A 11 17.77 5.57 -39.42
C ASP A 11 17.22 6.25 -38.16
N TRP A 12 15.89 6.27 -38.01
CA TRP A 12 15.23 6.77 -36.81
C TRP A 12 15.62 5.94 -35.58
N MET A 13 15.58 4.60 -35.69
CA MET A 13 15.94 3.70 -34.61
C MET A 13 17.41 3.84 -34.20
N VAL A 14 18.32 4.00 -35.17
CA VAL A 14 19.75 4.24 -34.93
C VAL A 14 19.98 5.59 -34.25
N SER A 15 19.32 6.66 -34.70
CA SER A 15 19.41 7.98 -34.05
C SER A 15 18.87 7.93 -32.61
N PHE A 16 17.69 7.34 -32.41
CA PHE A 16 17.11 7.15 -31.08
C PHE A 16 18.06 6.36 -30.16
N ALA A 17 18.63 5.26 -30.65
CA ALA A 17 19.51 4.40 -29.88
C ALA A 17 20.83 5.07 -29.52
N THR A 18 21.35 5.94 -30.39
CA THR A 18 22.64 6.60 -30.15
C THR A 18 22.50 7.75 -29.16
N ASP A 19 21.44 8.56 -29.29
CA ASP A 19 21.35 9.86 -28.63
C ASP A 19 20.43 9.83 -27.40
N LEU A 20 19.39 9.00 -27.42
CA LEU A 20 18.32 9.03 -26.39
C LEU A 20 18.28 7.78 -25.51
N LEU A 21 18.95 6.69 -25.88
CA LEU A 21 18.87 5.41 -25.17
C LEU A 21 19.41 5.49 -23.73
N ILE A 22 20.58 6.09 -23.51
CA ILE A 22 21.14 6.24 -22.16
C ILE A 22 20.20 7.09 -21.26
N PRO A 23 19.81 8.32 -21.65
CA PRO A 23 18.85 9.10 -20.87
C PRO A 23 17.53 8.37 -20.61
N ALA A 24 17.00 7.65 -21.61
CA ALA A 24 15.77 6.89 -21.49
C ALA A 24 15.91 5.74 -20.48
N MET A 25 17.01 4.98 -20.50
CA MET A 25 17.28 3.92 -19.52
C MET A 25 17.38 4.49 -18.09
N ILE A 26 18.08 5.61 -17.91
CA ILE A 26 18.21 6.28 -16.62
C ILE A 26 16.84 6.77 -16.12
N MET A 27 16.04 7.40 -16.98
CA MET A 27 14.70 7.86 -16.63
C MET A 27 13.78 6.70 -16.27
N ALA A 28 13.77 5.63 -17.07
CA ALA A 28 13.00 4.42 -16.81
C ALA A 28 13.44 3.75 -15.50
N PHE A 29 14.73 3.79 -15.17
CA PHE A 29 15.26 3.27 -13.91
C PHE A 29 14.74 4.04 -12.71
N PHE A 30 14.83 5.37 -12.70
CA PHE A 30 14.30 6.19 -11.60
C PHE A 30 12.78 6.07 -11.47
N ALA A 31 12.05 6.05 -12.60
CA ALA A 31 10.62 5.80 -12.60
C ALA A 31 10.29 4.42 -12.02
N GLY A 32 11.05 3.39 -12.40
CA GLY A 32 10.93 2.03 -11.88
C GLY A 32 11.16 1.94 -10.38
N ILE A 33 12.22 2.58 -9.87
CA ILE A 33 12.49 2.68 -8.42
C ILE A 33 11.34 3.40 -7.71
N GLY A 34 10.91 4.56 -8.23
CA GLY A 34 9.82 5.34 -7.62
C GLY A 34 8.54 4.51 -7.50
N LEU A 35 8.19 3.78 -8.57
CA LEU A 35 7.04 2.89 -8.58
C LEU A 35 7.21 1.70 -7.61
N ARG A 36 8.40 1.10 -7.54
CA ARG A 36 8.69 -0.01 -6.60
C ARG A 36 8.53 0.43 -5.15
N VAL A 37 9.12 1.58 -4.81
CA VAL A 37 9.05 2.19 -3.49
C VAL A 37 7.59 2.51 -3.15
N LEU A 38 6.82 3.03 -4.10
CA LEU A 38 5.40 3.32 -3.92
C LEU A 38 4.59 2.05 -3.60
N ILE A 39 4.75 0.99 -4.39
CA ILE A 39 4.06 -0.30 -4.15
C ILE A 39 4.44 -0.86 -2.78
N TYR A 40 5.74 -0.85 -2.45
CA TYR A 40 6.23 -1.30 -1.15
C TYR A 40 5.60 -0.52 0.00
N TYR A 41 5.53 0.81 -0.10
CA TYR A 41 4.90 1.65 0.92
C TYR A 41 3.41 1.34 1.08
N THR A 42 2.67 1.11 -0.01
CA THR A 42 1.24 0.75 0.06
C THR A 42 1.04 -0.53 0.86
N ILE A 43 1.79 -1.59 0.57
CA ILE A 43 1.68 -2.86 1.29
C ILE A 43 2.20 -2.73 2.74
N LYS A 44 3.24 -1.93 2.97
CA LYS A 44 3.73 -1.64 4.32
C LYS A 44 2.67 -0.96 5.20
N ARG A 45 1.74 -0.20 4.60
CA ARG A 45 0.60 0.37 5.34
C ARG A 45 -0.39 -0.70 5.78
N GLU A 46 -0.65 -1.69 4.95
CA GLU A 46 -1.49 -2.84 5.32
C GLU A 46 -0.86 -3.64 6.46
N GLU A 47 0.45 -3.90 6.38
CA GLU A 47 1.19 -4.57 7.46
C GLU A 47 1.05 -3.80 8.78
N TRP A 48 1.09 -2.47 8.69
CA TRP A 48 0.97 -1.62 9.86
C TRP A 48 -0.43 -1.70 10.49
N PHE A 49 -1.51 -1.79 9.68
CA PHE A 49 -2.85 -2.08 10.19
C PHE A 49 -2.91 -3.45 10.88
N ALA A 50 -2.41 -4.51 10.23
CA ALA A 50 -2.43 -5.87 10.77
C ALA A 50 -1.64 -5.96 12.09
N LYS A 51 -0.49 -5.29 12.18
CA LYS A 51 0.32 -5.19 13.41
C LYS A 51 -0.44 -4.50 14.53
N GLU A 52 -1.15 -3.44 14.21
CA GLU A 52 -1.91 -2.69 15.20
C GLU A 52 -3.15 -3.47 15.66
N PHE A 53 -3.80 -4.22 14.77
CA PHE A 53 -4.87 -5.15 15.11
C PHE A 53 -4.37 -6.27 16.03
N ASP A 54 -3.25 -6.92 15.68
CA ASP A 54 -2.63 -8.00 16.49
C ASP A 54 -2.32 -7.52 17.91
N ARG A 55 -1.71 -6.34 18.03
CA ARG A 55 -1.45 -5.71 19.33
C ARG A 55 -2.72 -5.50 20.16
N ARG A 56 -3.85 -5.18 19.52
CA ARG A 56 -5.12 -5.00 20.24
C ARG A 56 -5.76 -6.33 20.61
N VAL A 57 -5.59 -7.36 19.78
CA VAL A 57 -5.98 -8.72 20.13
C VAL A 57 -5.20 -9.15 21.37
N ASP A 58 -3.87 -9.05 21.37
CA ASP A 58 -3.04 -9.43 22.51
C ASP A 58 -3.44 -8.67 23.80
N ASN A 59 -3.59 -7.35 23.72
CA ASN A 59 -4.07 -6.55 24.85
C ASN A 59 -5.47 -6.97 25.33
N HIS A 60 -6.33 -7.45 24.43
CA HIS A 60 -7.65 -7.96 24.78
C HIS A 60 -7.55 -9.30 25.51
N LEU A 61 -6.60 -10.16 25.14
CA LEU A 61 -6.39 -11.46 25.79
C LEU A 61 -5.82 -11.34 27.20
N GLU A 62 -4.99 -10.32 27.44
CA GLU A 62 -4.38 -10.07 28.76
C GLU A 62 -5.38 -9.62 29.81
N VAL A 63 -6.51 -9.02 29.42
CA VAL A 63 -7.55 -8.60 30.36
C VAL A 63 -8.34 -9.83 30.78
N PRO A 64 -8.33 -10.23 32.07
CA PRO A 64 -9.05 -11.41 32.53
C PRO A 64 -10.55 -11.19 32.34
N HIS A 65 -11.11 -11.80 31.31
CA HIS A 65 -12.54 -11.78 31.04
C HIS A 65 -13.26 -12.63 32.08
N VAL A 66 -14.08 -11.98 32.90
CA VAL A 66 -14.97 -12.63 33.87
C VAL A 66 -16.10 -13.30 33.11
N LYS A 67 -15.93 -14.58 32.74
CA LYS A 67 -16.98 -15.56 32.38
C LYS A 67 -18.08 -15.14 31.37
N ASP A 68 -17.86 -14.13 30.53
CA ASP A 68 -18.86 -13.76 29.52
C ASP A 68 -18.78 -14.68 28.30
N HIS A 69 -19.96 -15.07 27.77
CA HIS A 69 -20.10 -15.79 26.51
C HIS A 69 -19.66 -14.89 25.35
N LEU A 70 -18.35 -14.88 25.05
CA LEU A 70 -17.77 -14.08 23.98
C LEU A 70 -18.10 -14.71 22.62
N SER A 71 -18.89 -13.99 21.83
CA SER A 71 -19.11 -14.30 20.41
C SER A 71 -17.92 -13.82 19.59
N PHE A 72 -17.40 -14.71 18.75
CA PHE A 72 -16.26 -14.46 17.88
C PHE A 72 -16.51 -13.27 16.95
N PHE A 73 -17.68 -13.22 16.33
CA PHE A 73 -18.05 -12.15 15.42
C PHE A 73 -18.07 -10.78 16.12
N ILE A 74 -18.72 -10.68 17.28
CA ILE A 74 -18.84 -9.41 18.02
C ILE A 74 -17.46 -8.91 18.45
N THR A 75 -16.66 -9.82 19.02
CA THR A 75 -15.33 -9.49 19.53
C THR A 75 -14.43 -9.00 18.39
N THR A 76 -14.44 -9.72 17.27
CA THR A 76 -13.68 -9.36 16.08
C THR A 76 -14.14 -8.03 15.49
N LYS A 77 -15.46 -7.81 15.36
CA LYS A 77 -16.03 -6.54 14.89
C LYS A 77 -15.59 -5.37 15.76
N LYS A 78 -15.76 -5.48 17.08
CA LYS A 78 -15.39 -4.43 18.04
C LYS A 78 -13.90 -4.10 17.98
N LEU A 79 -13.03 -5.11 17.87
CA LEU A 79 -11.58 -4.90 17.79
C LEU A 79 -11.14 -4.31 16.44
N LEU A 80 -11.74 -4.73 15.33
CA LEU A 80 -11.45 -4.19 14.00
C LEU A 80 -11.90 -2.72 13.88
N GLU A 81 -13.12 -2.41 14.30
CA GLU A 81 -13.66 -1.04 14.30
C GLU A 81 -12.84 -0.12 15.20
N LYS A 82 -12.51 -0.57 16.42
CA LYS A 82 -11.62 0.16 17.33
C LYS A 82 -10.24 0.38 16.71
N THR A 83 -9.69 -0.63 16.03
CA THR A 83 -8.40 -0.53 15.33
C THR A 83 -8.45 0.53 14.24
N TYR A 84 -9.49 0.48 13.41
CA TYR A 84 -9.71 1.44 12.35
C TYR A 84 -9.83 2.88 12.90
N TYR A 85 -10.69 3.09 13.91
CA TYR A 85 -10.95 4.42 14.48
C TYR A 85 -9.69 5.05 15.09
N GLU A 86 -8.95 4.30 15.91
CA GLU A 86 -7.73 4.79 16.53
C GLU A 86 -6.63 5.07 15.50
N MET A 87 -6.58 4.28 14.44
CA MET A 87 -5.60 4.40 13.38
C MET A 87 -5.82 5.66 12.54
N PHE A 88 -7.05 6.00 12.20
CA PHE A 88 -7.35 7.13 11.30
C PHE A 88 -7.81 8.38 12.03
N GLU A 89 -8.77 8.28 12.96
CA GLU A 89 -9.46 9.46 13.51
C GLU A 89 -8.72 10.04 14.72
N VAL A 90 -8.31 9.18 15.65
CA VAL A 90 -7.56 9.62 16.83
C VAL A 90 -6.21 10.22 16.43
N ARG A 91 -5.57 9.67 15.39
CA ARG A 91 -4.32 10.23 14.85
C ARG A 91 -4.52 11.54 14.12
N ALA A 92 -5.56 11.64 13.28
CA ALA A 92 -5.90 12.89 12.59
C ALA A 92 -6.15 14.03 13.58
N LEU A 93 -6.79 13.74 14.72
CA LEU A 93 -7.10 14.70 15.76
C LEU A 93 -5.91 15.05 16.65
N MET A 94 -5.09 14.07 17.07
CA MET A 94 -4.05 14.33 18.08
C MET A 94 -2.74 14.88 17.52
N LYS A 95 -2.33 14.56 16.27
CA LYS A 95 -1.07 15.02 15.61
C LYS A 95 0.19 15.05 16.50
N ARG A 96 0.27 14.23 17.55
CA ARG A 96 1.26 14.35 18.63
C ARG A 96 2.56 13.61 18.33
N ARG A 97 2.62 12.75 17.29
CA ARG A 97 3.83 11.96 16.97
C ARG A 97 4.46 12.43 15.66
N LYS A 98 5.80 12.47 15.62
CA LYS A 98 6.60 13.06 14.52
C LYS A 98 6.50 12.42 13.11
N PRO A 99 5.76 11.33 12.82
CA PRO A 99 5.44 10.96 11.44
C PRO A 99 4.00 11.31 10.98
N ASP A 100 3.16 11.91 11.83
CA ASP A 100 1.71 12.04 11.56
C ASP A 100 1.38 12.96 10.36
N ALA A 101 2.19 13.99 10.11
CA ALA A 101 1.96 14.94 9.00
C ALA A 101 2.18 14.30 7.62
N ILE A 102 3.24 13.50 7.47
CA ILE A 102 3.56 12.80 6.22
C ILE A 102 2.55 11.67 5.97
N MET A 103 2.06 11.01 7.03
CA MET A 103 1.00 10.00 6.97
C MET A 103 -0.29 10.54 6.35
N HIS A 104 -0.76 11.72 6.78
CA HIS A 104 -2.03 12.25 6.33
C HIS A 104 -2.05 12.60 4.83
N TRP A 105 -0.92 13.02 4.26
CA TRP A 105 -0.82 13.27 2.83
C TRP A 105 -0.80 11.97 2.03
N SER A 106 -0.02 10.97 2.46
CA SER A 106 0.00 9.65 1.81
C SER A 106 -1.35 8.95 1.87
N ASP A 107 -2.06 9.04 3.01
CA ASP A 107 -3.33 8.34 3.21
C ASP A 107 -4.45 8.87 2.28
N ARG A 108 -4.40 10.16 1.91
CA ARG A 108 -5.31 10.75 0.92
C ARG A 108 -4.98 10.30 -0.50
N VAL A 109 -3.69 10.31 -0.85
CA VAL A 109 -3.24 9.93 -2.20
C VAL A 109 -3.50 8.44 -2.47
N PHE A 110 -3.35 7.59 -1.46
CA PHE A 110 -3.51 6.14 -1.59
C PHE A 110 -4.88 5.61 -1.13
N LEU A 111 -5.83 6.49 -0.79
CA LEU A 111 -7.18 6.10 -0.33
C LEU A 111 -7.16 5.02 0.77
N VAL A 112 -6.12 5.02 1.62
CA VAL A 112 -5.86 3.95 2.61
C VAL A 112 -7.01 3.80 3.59
N LYS A 113 -7.64 4.93 3.97
CA LYS A 113 -8.83 4.96 4.85
C LYS A 113 -10.01 4.20 4.22
N GLN A 114 -10.21 4.34 2.91
CA GLN A 114 -11.29 3.65 2.20
C GLN A 114 -10.95 2.18 1.96
N GLY A 115 -9.70 1.87 1.59
CA GLY A 115 -9.23 0.50 1.43
C GLY A 115 -9.38 -0.31 2.71
N THR A 116 -8.87 0.20 3.83
CA THR A 116 -9.01 -0.49 5.13
C THR A 116 -10.47 -0.64 5.58
N ALA A 117 -11.33 0.36 5.35
CA ALA A 117 -12.76 0.24 5.66
C ALA A 117 -13.41 -0.89 4.85
N TRP A 118 -13.09 -0.95 3.55
CA TRP A 118 -13.58 -2.00 2.67
C TRP A 118 -13.09 -3.39 3.09
N MET A 119 -11.82 -3.50 3.48
CA MET A 119 -11.22 -4.73 4.01
C MET A 119 -11.91 -5.17 5.31
N VAL A 120 -12.16 -4.27 6.26
CA VAL A 120 -12.89 -4.58 7.50
C VAL A 120 -14.30 -5.08 7.17
N LYS A 121 -15.01 -4.39 6.27
CA LYS A 121 -16.37 -4.77 5.83
C LYS A 121 -16.38 -6.15 5.17
N ASP A 122 -15.46 -6.42 4.25
CA ASP A 122 -15.37 -7.69 3.54
C ASP A 122 -14.93 -8.84 4.47
N LEU A 123 -14.00 -8.57 5.39
CA LEU A 123 -13.59 -9.52 6.42
C LEU A 123 -14.80 -9.90 7.29
N LEU A 124 -15.52 -8.93 7.83
CA LEU A 124 -16.72 -9.18 8.64
C LEU A 124 -17.80 -9.94 7.87
N LYS A 125 -18.01 -9.63 6.59
CA LYS A 125 -18.96 -10.36 5.74
C LYS A 125 -18.59 -11.84 5.62
N HIS A 126 -17.31 -12.17 5.48
CA HIS A 126 -16.86 -13.56 5.44
C HIS A 126 -16.97 -14.23 6.83
N LEU A 127 -16.60 -13.52 7.90
CA LEU A 127 -16.67 -14.05 9.26
C LEU A 127 -18.11 -14.36 9.71
N ARG A 128 -19.10 -13.60 9.22
CA ARG A 128 -20.52 -13.83 9.49
C ARG A 128 -21.00 -15.21 9.06
N HIS A 129 -20.52 -15.72 7.92
CA HIS A 129 -20.98 -16.99 7.36
C HIS A 129 -20.25 -18.21 7.93
N LEU A 130 -19.31 -17.99 8.85
CA LEU A 130 -18.61 -19.07 9.52
C LEU A 130 -19.52 -19.73 10.55
N ARG A 131 -19.82 -21.01 10.33
CA ARG A 131 -20.45 -21.84 11.37
C ARG A 131 -19.42 -22.14 12.44
N TYR A 132 -19.76 -21.85 13.70
CA TYR A 132 -18.91 -22.19 14.82
C TYR A 132 -19.02 -23.69 15.11
N THR A 133 -17.96 -24.42 14.78
CA THR A 133 -17.79 -25.81 15.18
C THR A 133 -16.41 -25.94 15.80
N LYS A 134 -16.33 -26.31 17.09
CA LYS A 134 -15.05 -26.44 17.82
C LYS A 134 -14.07 -27.40 17.14
N GLU A 135 -14.58 -28.40 16.42
CA GLU A 135 -13.78 -29.43 15.74
C GLU A 135 -13.28 -29.01 14.36
N SER A 136 -13.95 -28.06 13.68
CA SER A 136 -13.53 -27.60 12.36
C SER A 136 -12.81 -26.26 12.46
N ARG A 137 -11.50 -26.25 12.23
CA ARG A 137 -10.75 -24.99 12.09
C ARG A 137 -11.20 -24.31 10.80
N PRO A 138 -11.75 -23.08 10.87
CA PRO A 138 -12.11 -22.35 9.67
C PRO A 138 -10.86 -21.99 8.87
N LYS A 139 -10.98 -21.89 7.55
CA LYS A 139 -9.87 -21.50 6.67
C LYS A 139 -9.62 -19.99 6.73
N LEU A 140 -9.23 -19.48 7.90
CA LEU A 140 -9.02 -18.05 8.18
C LEU A 140 -7.92 -17.44 7.32
N MET A 141 -6.89 -18.22 6.95
CA MET A 141 -5.89 -17.84 5.94
C MET A 141 -6.55 -17.43 4.61
N GLN A 142 -7.43 -18.27 4.08
CA GLN A 142 -8.07 -18.01 2.79
C GLN A 142 -8.99 -16.80 2.85
N ILE A 143 -9.69 -16.63 3.98
CA ILE A 143 -10.57 -15.49 4.21
C ILE A 143 -9.76 -14.18 4.26
N SER A 144 -8.68 -14.18 5.03
CA SER A 144 -7.78 -13.03 5.16
C SER A 144 -7.17 -12.67 3.80
N LYS A 145 -6.60 -13.65 3.10
CA LYS A 145 -6.03 -13.48 1.76
C LYS A 145 -7.05 -12.93 0.76
N ASN A 146 -8.26 -13.48 0.75
CA ASN A 146 -9.32 -13.04 -0.16
C ASN A 146 -9.77 -11.59 0.14
N SER A 147 -9.86 -11.21 1.42
CA SER A 147 -10.22 -9.85 1.82
C SER A 147 -9.20 -8.81 1.35
N PHE A 148 -7.91 -9.12 1.47
CA PHE A 148 -6.85 -8.26 0.93
C PHE A 148 -6.83 -8.23 -0.61
N GLN A 149 -6.94 -9.39 -1.27
CA GLN A 149 -6.84 -9.47 -2.74
C GLN A 149 -8.02 -8.84 -3.48
N ARG A 150 -9.24 -8.90 -2.93
CA ARG A 150 -10.42 -8.29 -3.56
C ARG A 150 -10.49 -6.79 -3.37
N ASN A 151 -9.59 -6.20 -2.58
CA ASN A 151 -9.66 -4.79 -2.24
C ASN A 151 -9.32 -3.89 -3.45
N PRO A 152 -10.29 -3.12 -3.97
CA PRO A 152 -10.06 -2.30 -5.15
C PRO A 152 -9.10 -1.14 -4.92
N CYS A 153 -8.93 -0.69 -3.67
CA CYS A 153 -8.04 0.42 -3.33
C CYS A 153 -6.58 -0.04 -3.18
N PHE A 154 -6.37 -1.27 -2.73
CA PHE A 154 -5.02 -1.83 -2.53
C PHE A 154 -4.50 -2.58 -3.75
N SER A 155 -5.40 -3.18 -4.53
CA SER A 155 -5.03 -3.84 -5.78
C SER A 155 -4.66 -2.85 -6.90
N LYS A 156 -5.01 -1.56 -6.77
CA LYS A 156 -4.77 -0.55 -7.81
C LYS A 156 -3.82 0.54 -7.34
N VAL A 157 -2.69 0.67 -8.03
CA VAL A 157 -1.78 1.82 -7.89
C VAL A 157 -2.46 3.05 -8.53
N PHE A 158 -2.61 4.13 -7.76
CA PHE A 158 -3.37 5.34 -8.14
C PHE A 158 -4.83 5.10 -8.52
N GLY A 159 -5.45 3.99 -8.06
CA GLY A 159 -6.87 3.69 -8.29
C GLY A 159 -7.23 3.24 -9.72
N VAL A 160 -6.30 3.28 -10.68
CA VAL A 160 -6.56 2.96 -12.09
C VAL A 160 -5.85 1.69 -12.54
N LEU A 161 -4.60 1.46 -12.13
CA LEU A 161 -3.76 0.41 -12.72
C LEU A 161 -3.45 -0.72 -11.73
N PRO A 162 -3.57 -2.01 -12.12
CA PRO A 162 -3.32 -3.13 -11.23
C PRO A 162 -1.86 -3.18 -10.74
N ALA A 163 -1.67 -3.25 -9.42
CA ALA A 163 -0.35 -3.35 -8.79
C ALA A 163 0.43 -4.59 -9.24
N SER A 164 -0.27 -5.69 -9.55
CA SER A 164 0.33 -6.94 -10.03
C SER A 164 1.11 -6.74 -11.33
N VAL A 165 0.53 -6.04 -12.31
CA VAL A 165 1.17 -5.81 -13.62
C VAL A 165 2.45 -5.00 -13.45
N PHE A 166 2.42 -4.01 -12.57
CA PHE A 166 3.60 -3.22 -12.26
C PHE A 166 4.67 -4.02 -11.52
N ASN A 167 4.28 -4.88 -10.57
CA ASN A 167 5.23 -5.76 -9.89
C ASN A 167 5.96 -6.66 -10.89
N ASP A 168 5.22 -7.29 -11.80
CA ASP A 168 5.76 -8.17 -12.84
C ASP A 168 6.68 -7.41 -13.80
N PHE A 169 6.24 -6.23 -14.26
CA PHE A 169 7.04 -5.37 -15.13
C PHE A 169 8.35 -4.92 -14.45
N LEU A 170 8.28 -4.50 -13.19
CA LEU A 170 9.45 -4.07 -12.41
C LEU A 170 10.42 -5.21 -12.16
N ASN A 171 9.93 -6.45 -12.01
CA ASN A 171 10.77 -7.63 -11.85
C ASN A 171 11.55 -7.96 -13.14
N ILE A 172 10.99 -7.64 -14.32
CA ILE A 172 11.64 -7.87 -15.64
C ILE A 172 12.54 -6.69 -16.05
N LEU A 173 12.33 -5.50 -15.48
CA LEU A 173 13.06 -4.26 -15.81
C LEU A 173 14.60 -4.40 -15.79
N PRO A 174 15.23 -5.08 -14.81
CA PRO A 174 16.68 -5.32 -14.85
C PRO A 174 17.15 -6.08 -16.10
N GLY A 175 16.38 -7.08 -16.56
CA GLY A 175 16.68 -7.82 -17.78
C GLY A 175 16.56 -6.92 -19.02
N MET A 176 15.56 -6.05 -19.06
CA MET A 176 15.37 -5.07 -20.13
C MET A 176 16.55 -4.10 -20.25
N PHE A 177 17.18 -3.69 -19.13
CA PHE A 177 18.37 -2.83 -19.18
C PHE A 177 19.59 -3.52 -19.78
N ILE A 178 19.80 -4.81 -19.53
CA ILE A 178 20.90 -5.57 -20.16
C ILE A 178 20.68 -5.64 -21.67
N VAL A 179 19.47 -6.03 -22.10
CA VAL A 179 19.13 -6.14 -23.52
C VAL A 179 19.24 -4.76 -24.20
N GLY A 180 18.73 -3.71 -23.57
CA GLY A 180 18.85 -2.33 -24.07
C GLY A 180 20.31 -1.87 -24.18
N GLY A 181 21.14 -2.18 -23.18
CA GLY A 181 22.56 -1.86 -23.19
C GLY A 181 23.33 -2.54 -24.33
N ILE A 182 23.12 -3.85 -24.50
CA ILE A 182 23.69 -4.65 -25.60
C ILE A 182 23.24 -4.09 -26.96
N PHE A 183 21.94 -3.84 -27.11
CA PHE A 183 21.35 -3.30 -28.35
C PHE A 183 21.92 -1.91 -28.68
N GLY A 184 22.11 -1.05 -27.68
CA GLY A 184 22.75 0.25 -27.85
C GLY A 184 24.18 0.14 -28.40
N THR A 185 24.97 -0.82 -27.89
CA THR A 185 26.33 -1.05 -28.38
C THR A 185 26.32 -1.54 -29.83
N PHE A 186 25.45 -2.49 -30.17
CA PHE A 186 25.32 -2.99 -31.55
C PHE A 186 24.96 -1.86 -32.53
N LEU A 187 23.96 -1.04 -32.21
CA LEU A 187 23.54 0.05 -33.09
C LEU A 187 24.59 1.15 -33.21
N GLY A 188 25.30 1.46 -32.12
CA GLY A 188 26.36 2.44 -32.15
C GLY A 188 27.56 2.00 -33.02
N ILE A 189 27.94 0.72 -32.98
CA ILE A 189 28.95 0.15 -33.90
C ILE A 189 28.43 0.17 -35.34
N MET A 190 27.18 -0.24 -35.57
CA MET A 190 26.57 -0.20 -36.91
C MET A 190 26.56 1.20 -37.52
N LYS A 191 26.37 2.25 -36.70
CA LYS A 191 26.44 3.65 -37.14
C LYS A 191 27.88 4.09 -37.48
N ALA A 192 28.89 3.49 -36.85
CA ALA A 192 30.30 3.84 -37.04
C ALA A 192 30.96 3.10 -38.22
N LEU A 193 30.47 1.91 -38.59
CA LEU A 193 31.03 1.11 -39.68
C LEU A 193 31.04 1.79 -41.06
N PRO A 194 29.98 2.51 -41.50
CA PRO A 194 29.98 3.20 -42.78
C PRO A 194 31.10 4.24 -42.92
N ASP A 195 31.52 4.87 -41.82
CA ASP A 195 32.59 5.87 -41.82
C ASP A 195 33.93 5.25 -42.23
N LEU A 196 34.19 3.99 -41.84
CA LEU A 196 35.39 3.25 -42.27
C LEU A 196 35.41 2.99 -43.79
N GLY A 197 34.24 2.88 -44.42
CA GLY A 197 34.12 2.69 -45.86
C GLY A 197 34.57 3.90 -46.67
N THR A 198 34.77 5.05 -46.04
CA THR A 198 35.22 6.30 -46.68
C THR A 198 36.73 6.56 -46.59
N MET A 199 37.50 5.61 -46.03
CA MET A 199 38.95 5.73 -45.90
C MET A 199 39.67 5.65 -47.24
N ASP A 200 40.54 6.62 -47.53
CA ASP A 200 41.47 6.60 -48.66
C ASP A 200 42.89 6.32 -48.17
N LEU A 201 43.46 5.20 -48.60
CA LEU A 201 44.81 4.75 -48.21
C LEU A 201 45.91 5.68 -48.76
N ASN A 202 45.60 6.54 -49.72
CA ASN A 202 46.52 7.54 -50.24
C ASN A 202 46.64 8.77 -49.32
N ASP A 203 45.66 8.99 -48.45
CA ASP A 203 45.66 10.06 -47.44
C ASP A 203 45.78 9.47 -46.02
N VAL A 204 47.03 9.36 -45.58
CA VAL A 204 47.39 8.81 -44.25
C VAL A 204 46.81 9.67 -43.12
N GLU A 205 46.73 10.99 -43.32
CA GLU A 205 46.27 11.91 -42.28
C GLU A 205 44.74 11.86 -42.14
N GLY A 206 44.01 11.86 -43.27
CA GLY A 206 42.57 11.66 -43.29
C GLY A 206 42.15 10.30 -42.71
N THR A 207 42.86 9.23 -43.08
CA THR A 207 42.59 7.88 -42.55
C THR A 207 42.76 7.81 -41.03
N LYS A 208 43.79 8.46 -40.48
CA LYS A 208 44.01 8.52 -39.03
C LYS A 208 42.84 9.20 -38.32
N LEU A 209 42.36 10.33 -38.86
CA LEU A 209 41.24 11.07 -38.29
C LEU A 209 39.94 10.24 -38.27
N ILE A 210 39.63 9.54 -39.37
CA ILE A 210 38.45 8.66 -39.44
C ILE A 210 38.59 7.51 -38.42
N MET A 211 39.78 6.93 -38.28
CA MET A 211 40.03 5.87 -37.30
C MET A 211 39.84 6.35 -35.86
N ASP A 212 40.37 7.52 -35.50
CA ASP A 212 40.21 8.10 -34.16
C ASP A 212 38.72 8.38 -33.84
N GLN A 213 37.97 8.89 -34.82
CA GLN A 213 36.52 9.10 -34.68
C GLN A 213 35.75 7.78 -34.55
N PHE A 214 36.12 6.75 -35.32
CA PHE A 214 35.53 5.41 -35.20
C PHE A 214 35.76 4.84 -33.80
N LEU A 215 37.00 4.88 -33.30
CA LEU A 215 37.34 4.38 -31.95
C LEU A 215 36.58 5.12 -30.86
N LEU A 216 36.39 6.44 -30.98
CA LEU A 216 35.59 7.22 -30.05
C LEU A 216 34.11 6.79 -30.08
N LYS A 217 33.52 6.64 -31.27
CA LYS A 217 32.13 6.18 -31.42
C LYS A 217 31.93 4.77 -30.85
N VAL A 218 32.84 3.85 -31.10
CA VAL A 218 32.79 2.49 -30.54
C VAL A 218 32.96 2.52 -29.02
N SER A 219 33.89 3.32 -28.49
CA SER A 219 34.07 3.49 -27.04
C SER A 219 32.80 4.02 -26.35
N PHE A 220 32.18 5.06 -26.94
CA PHE A 220 30.91 5.57 -26.46
C PHE A 220 29.80 4.51 -26.52
N SER A 221 29.75 3.74 -27.61
CA SER A 221 28.80 2.64 -27.78
C SER A 221 29.02 1.52 -26.75
N MET A 222 30.24 1.23 -26.35
CA MET A 222 30.51 0.25 -25.28
C MET A 222 30.03 0.76 -23.91
N SER A 223 30.06 2.08 -23.69
CA SER A 223 29.57 2.67 -22.43
C SER A 223 28.06 2.43 -22.22
N THR A 224 27.26 2.32 -23.29
CA THR A 224 25.81 2.03 -23.18
C THR A 224 25.56 0.67 -22.53
N SER A 225 26.35 -0.35 -22.89
CA SER A 225 26.26 -1.70 -22.31
C SER A 225 26.69 -1.71 -20.85
N LEU A 226 27.78 -1.00 -20.51
CA LEU A 226 28.23 -0.85 -19.13
C LEU A 226 27.15 -0.20 -18.25
N VAL A 227 26.50 0.86 -18.74
CA VAL A 227 25.38 1.51 -18.04
C VAL A 227 24.19 0.54 -17.90
N GLY A 228 23.82 -0.19 -18.96
CA GLY A 228 22.72 -1.16 -18.90
C GLY A 228 22.96 -2.26 -17.86
N ILE A 229 24.18 -2.81 -17.80
CA ILE A 229 24.57 -3.80 -16.81
C ILE A 229 24.54 -3.21 -15.40
N LEU A 230 25.10 -2.01 -15.19
CA LEU A 230 25.09 -1.33 -13.90
C LEU A 230 23.67 -1.12 -13.37
N LEU A 231 22.78 -0.55 -14.20
CA LEU A 231 21.37 -0.32 -13.85
C LEU A 231 20.64 -1.63 -13.56
N SER A 232 20.95 -2.69 -14.28
CA SER A 232 20.39 -4.03 -14.03
C SER A 232 20.79 -4.58 -12.65
N VAL A 233 22.07 -4.50 -12.29
CA VAL A 233 22.56 -4.96 -10.99
C VAL A 233 21.90 -4.17 -9.86
N VAL A 234 21.90 -2.83 -9.94
CA VAL A 234 21.27 -1.99 -8.91
C VAL A 234 19.76 -2.23 -8.85
N GLY A 235 19.09 -2.35 -10.00
CA GLY A 235 17.66 -2.66 -10.08
C GLY A 235 17.32 -4.00 -9.44
N SER A 236 18.17 -5.01 -9.61
CA SER A 236 18.00 -6.33 -8.97
C SER A 236 18.12 -6.26 -7.45
N PHE A 237 19.06 -5.46 -6.94
CA PHE A 237 19.15 -5.19 -5.50
C PHE A 237 17.89 -4.49 -4.98
N VAL A 238 17.41 -3.45 -5.66
CA VAL A 238 16.18 -2.73 -5.26
C VAL A 238 14.98 -3.68 -5.25
N ASN A 239 14.81 -4.52 -6.27
CA ASN A 239 13.70 -5.47 -6.33
C ASN A 239 13.74 -6.49 -5.17
N THR A 240 14.94 -6.89 -4.76
CA THR A 240 15.16 -7.84 -3.66
C THR A 240 14.88 -7.21 -2.30
N PHE A 241 15.40 -6.00 -2.03
CA PHE A 241 15.19 -5.31 -0.75
C PHE A 241 13.74 -4.84 -0.56
N PHE A 242 13.10 -4.36 -1.63
CA PHE A 242 11.73 -3.87 -1.62
C PHE A 242 10.80 -4.91 -2.24
N SER A 243 10.78 -6.13 -1.71
CA SER A 243 9.88 -7.19 -2.17
C SER A 243 8.47 -7.03 -1.57
N PRO A 244 7.47 -6.63 -2.38
CA PRO A 244 6.11 -6.42 -1.89
C PRO A 244 5.43 -7.71 -1.44
N GLU A 245 5.71 -8.82 -2.14
CA GLU A 245 5.09 -10.13 -1.88
C GLU A 245 5.43 -10.66 -0.49
N LYS A 246 6.69 -10.49 -0.06
CA LYS A 246 7.12 -10.92 1.27
C LYS A 246 6.35 -10.19 2.36
N THR A 247 6.27 -8.86 2.27
CA THR A 247 5.53 -8.04 3.24
C THR A 247 4.02 -8.33 3.21
N PHE A 248 3.48 -8.63 2.04
CA PHE A 248 2.08 -9.03 1.90
C PHE A 248 1.78 -10.36 2.62
N VAL A 249 2.60 -11.39 2.41
CA VAL A 249 2.44 -12.69 3.09
C VAL A 249 2.54 -12.51 4.61
N GLU A 250 3.56 -11.79 5.09
CA GLU A 250 3.71 -11.48 6.53
C GLU A 250 2.49 -10.75 7.11
N THR A 251 1.85 -9.89 6.32
CA THR A 251 0.62 -9.17 6.71
C THR A 251 -0.57 -10.12 6.87
N VAL A 252 -0.77 -11.00 5.89
CA VAL A 252 -1.86 -11.98 5.90
C VAL A 252 -1.68 -12.97 7.04
N ASP A 253 -0.47 -13.50 7.22
CA ASP A 253 -0.14 -14.45 8.29
C ASP A 253 -0.37 -13.83 9.68
N ARG A 254 0.01 -12.55 9.85
CA ARG A 254 -0.23 -11.86 11.12
C ARG A 254 -1.73 -11.66 11.36
N LEU A 255 -2.50 -11.23 10.36
CA LEU A 255 -3.95 -11.07 10.50
C LEU A 255 -4.63 -12.41 10.82
N GLU A 256 -4.24 -13.49 10.13
CA GLU A 256 -4.73 -14.84 10.42
C GLU A 256 -4.44 -15.23 11.87
N SER A 257 -3.18 -15.09 12.31
CA SER A 257 -2.79 -15.43 13.68
C SER A 257 -3.62 -14.68 14.72
N SER A 258 -3.89 -13.38 14.48
CA SER A 258 -4.77 -12.60 15.35
C SER A 258 -6.21 -13.09 15.36
N LEU A 259 -6.75 -13.50 14.21
CA LEU A 259 -8.10 -14.09 14.12
C LEU A 259 -8.17 -15.47 14.78
N ASP A 260 -7.14 -16.30 14.63
CA ASP A 260 -7.02 -17.60 15.27
C ASP A 260 -7.00 -17.48 16.80
N LYS A 261 -6.25 -16.51 17.34
CA LYS A 261 -6.25 -16.18 18.77
C LYS A 261 -7.67 -15.87 19.26
N LEU A 262 -8.40 -15.02 18.54
CA LEU A 262 -9.78 -14.67 18.87
C LEU A 262 -10.74 -15.87 18.76
N TRP A 263 -10.57 -16.71 17.73
CA TRP A 263 -11.38 -17.90 17.52
C TRP A 263 -11.26 -18.88 18.70
N ASN A 264 -10.03 -19.12 19.18
CA ASN A 264 -9.77 -20.07 20.26
C ASN A 264 -10.34 -19.64 21.62
N ILE A 265 -10.57 -18.35 21.82
CA ILE A 265 -11.09 -17.79 23.08
C ILE A 265 -12.61 -17.63 23.04
N SER A 266 -13.18 -17.53 21.84
CA SER A 266 -14.61 -17.33 21.67
C SER A 266 -15.38 -18.63 21.91
N THR A 267 -16.55 -18.53 22.55
CA THR A 267 -17.39 -19.70 22.89
C THR A 267 -18.44 -20.03 21.84
N ASN A 268 -18.83 -19.04 21.03
CA ASN A 268 -19.82 -19.15 19.97
C ASN A 268 -19.53 -18.13 18.84
N ASN A 269 -20.28 -18.21 17.75
CA ASN A 269 -20.28 -17.20 16.68
C ASN A 269 -21.69 -16.66 16.40
N ASP A 270 -22.55 -16.69 17.41
CA ASP A 270 -23.94 -16.26 17.26
C ASP A 270 -24.01 -14.74 17.20
N LEU A 271 -24.89 -14.23 16.33
CA LEU A 271 -25.25 -12.82 16.30
C LEU A 271 -26.37 -12.59 17.32
N PRO A 272 -26.18 -11.72 18.32
CA PRO A 272 -27.24 -11.41 19.25
C PRO A 272 -28.29 -10.56 18.52
N GLN A 273 -29.51 -11.08 18.41
CA GLN A 273 -30.59 -10.45 17.64
C GLN A 273 -31.23 -9.24 18.36
N ASP A 274 -30.95 -9.05 19.65
CA ASP A 274 -31.68 -8.12 20.54
C ASP A 274 -30.83 -6.97 21.13
N VAL A 275 -29.69 -6.60 20.52
CA VAL A 275 -28.88 -5.46 21.02
C VAL A 275 -29.23 -4.19 20.23
N PRO A 276 -29.96 -3.21 20.79
CA PRO A 276 -30.42 -2.01 20.06
C PRO A 276 -29.29 -1.08 19.60
N GLN A 277 -28.05 -1.25 20.10
CA GLN A 277 -26.86 -0.55 19.64
C GLN A 277 -26.11 -1.27 18.51
N PHE A 278 -26.54 -2.47 18.13
CA PHE A 278 -25.87 -3.29 17.12
C PHE A 278 -26.68 -3.28 15.83
N ASP A 279 -26.45 -2.27 14.99
CA ASP A 279 -26.99 -2.29 13.64
C ASP A 279 -26.09 -3.15 12.74
N GLU A 280 -26.70 -4.19 12.18
CA GLU A 280 -26.09 -5.25 11.37
C GLU A 280 -25.78 -4.79 9.93
N HIS A 281 -26.51 -3.81 9.42
CA HIS A 281 -26.39 -3.31 8.04
C HIS A 281 -25.67 -1.97 7.95
N ARG A 282 -25.35 -1.38 9.08
CA ARG A 282 -24.66 -0.11 9.16
C ARG A 282 -23.31 -0.21 8.48
N ASP A 283 -23.08 0.65 7.49
CA ASP A 283 -21.76 0.74 6.89
C ASP A 283 -20.79 1.15 8.00
N PRO A 284 -19.62 0.49 8.15
CA PRO A 284 -18.61 0.94 9.10
C PRO A 284 -18.33 2.43 8.93
N LEU A 285 -18.38 2.99 7.72
CA LEU A 285 -18.25 4.43 7.51
C LEU A 285 -19.36 5.26 8.18
N ASP A 286 -20.62 4.80 8.16
CA ASP A 286 -21.78 5.51 8.75
C ASP A 286 -21.85 5.33 10.27
N ALA A 287 -21.53 4.12 10.77
CA ALA A 287 -21.37 3.87 12.20
C ALA A 287 -20.28 4.76 12.80
N LEU A 288 -19.21 4.99 12.04
CA LEU A 288 -18.09 5.84 12.45
C LEU A 288 -18.40 7.33 12.30
N ALA A 289 -19.10 7.76 11.24
CA ALA A 289 -19.53 9.15 11.08
C ALA A 289 -20.42 9.58 12.26
N GLU A 290 -21.34 8.73 12.69
CA GLU A 290 -22.21 9.02 13.83
C GLU A 290 -21.45 9.01 15.16
N GLN A 291 -20.54 8.05 15.41
CA GLN A 291 -19.70 8.06 16.62
C GLN A 291 -18.77 9.27 16.67
N ALA A 292 -18.21 9.70 15.53
CA ALA A 292 -17.40 10.91 15.44
C ALA A 292 -18.25 12.15 15.77
N VAL A 293 -19.48 12.22 15.25
CA VAL A 293 -20.45 13.28 15.56
C VAL A 293 -20.87 13.24 17.03
N GLU A 294 -21.21 12.09 17.60
CA GLU A 294 -21.54 11.93 19.02
C GLU A 294 -20.38 12.35 19.93
N LEU A 295 -19.15 12.03 19.56
CA LEU A 295 -17.95 12.45 20.30
C LEU A 295 -17.71 13.95 20.18
N GLU A 296 -17.99 14.57 19.04
CA GLU A 296 -17.97 16.03 18.88
C GLU A 296 -19.08 16.69 19.70
N PHE A 297 -20.31 16.16 19.69
CA PHE A 297 -21.41 16.61 20.54
C PHE A 297 -21.04 16.50 22.02
N THR A 298 -20.49 15.38 22.45
CA THR A 298 -20.07 15.16 23.84
C THR A 298 -18.94 16.12 24.24
N LYS A 299 -17.98 16.38 23.34
CA LYS A 299 -16.92 17.37 23.57
C LYS A 299 -17.45 18.80 23.58
N ALA A 300 -18.39 19.15 22.70
CA ALA A 300 -19.06 20.44 22.67
C ALA A 300 -19.88 20.66 23.94
N GLN A 301 -20.60 19.65 24.39
CA GLN A 301 -21.37 19.66 25.64
C GLN A 301 -20.43 19.84 26.85
N ARG A 302 -19.30 19.13 26.90
CA ARG A 302 -18.26 19.33 27.92
C ARG A 302 -17.61 20.72 27.88
N ARG A 303 -17.42 21.30 26.68
CA ARG A 303 -16.90 22.67 26.52
C ARG A 303 -17.93 23.74 26.88
N SER A 304 -19.21 23.46 26.68
CA SER A 304 -20.31 24.40 26.97
C SER A 304 -20.64 24.53 28.46
N GLY A 305 -20.13 23.65 29.33
CA GLY A 305 -20.35 23.73 30.78
C GLY A 305 -21.82 23.61 31.22
N LEU A 306 -22.75 23.25 30.33
CA LEU A 306 -24.20 23.34 30.58
C LEU A 306 -24.79 22.20 31.42
N THR A 307 -24.02 21.17 31.77
CA THR A 307 -24.55 20.02 32.54
C THR A 307 -24.27 20.08 34.05
N GLY A 308 -23.66 21.16 34.55
CA GLY A 308 -23.34 21.32 35.98
C GLY A 308 -24.41 22.04 36.81
N GLN A 309 -25.34 22.79 36.22
CA GLN A 309 -26.25 23.65 36.99
C GLN A 309 -27.68 23.12 37.16
N HIS A 310 -28.15 22.19 36.32
CA HIS A 310 -29.56 21.75 36.39
C HIS A 310 -29.86 20.69 37.47
N MET A 311 -28.86 19.97 37.99
CA MET A 311 -29.05 19.03 39.12
C MET A 311 -28.81 19.65 40.50
N SER A 312 -28.11 20.78 40.59
CA SER A 312 -27.92 21.51 41.86
C SER A 312 -29.12 22.38 42.22
N SER A 313 -29.91 22.83 41.25
CA SER A 313 -31.07 23.69 41.52
C SER A 313 -32.26 22.90 42.08
N ASN A 314 -32.49 21.66 41.64
CA ASN A 314 -33.65 20.87 42.11
C ASN A 314 -33.48 20.35 43.54
N LYS A 315 -32.26 20.01 43.97
CA LYS A 315 -32.01 19.61 45.38
C LYS A 315 -32.14 20.77 46.36
N ALA A 316 -31.79 21.99 45.95
CA ALA A 316 -31.95 23.18 46.80
C ALA A 316 -33.42 23.59 46.97
N SER A 317 -34.28 23.34 45.96
CA SER A 317 -35.72 23.57 46.08
C SER A 317 -36.45 22.44 46.83
N GLU A 318 -36.05 21.18 46.71
CA GLU A 318 -36.62 20.08 47.52
C GLU A 318 -36.26 20.20 49.02
N GLU A 319 -35.04 20.64 49.36
CA GLU A 319 -34.66 20.85 50.78
C GLU A 319 -35.32 22.09 51.42
N ALA A 320 -35.80 23.05 50.61
CA ALA A 320 -36.54 24.20 51.10
C ALA A 320 -38.03 23.89 51.36
N GLU A 321 -38.62 22.95 50.62
CA GLU A 321 -40.05 22.61 50.74
C GLU A 321 -40.34 21.67 51.93
N VAL A 322 -39.36 20.88 52.38
CA VAL A 322 -39.49 19.99 53.54
C VAL A 322 -39.42 20.74 54.89
N LYS A 323 -38.97 22.00 54.92
CA LYS A 323 -38.86 22.79 56.17
C LYS A 323 -40.09 23.63 56.53
N HIS A 324 -41.15 23.63 55.70
CA HIS A 324 -42.36 24.44 55.96
C HIS A 324 -43.63 23.63 56.29
N THR A 325 -43.52 22.31 56.49
CA THR A 325 -44.64 21.43 56.85
C THR A 325 -44.45 20.67 58.17
N GLY A 326 -43.62 21.19 59.08
CA GLY A 326 -43.45 20.70 60.45
C GLY A 326 -44.11 21.60 61.49
#